data_AF-A0A6G9XN63-F1
#
_entry.id   AF-A0A6G9XN63-F1
#
_cell.length_a   1.000
_cell.length_b   1.000
_cell.length_c   1.000
_cell.angle_alpha   90.00
_cell.angle_beta   90.00
_cell.angle_gamma   90.00
#
_symmetry.space_group_name_H-M   'P 1'
#
loop_
_entity.id
_entity.type
_entity.pdbx_description
1 polymer ?
#
loop_
_entity_poly.entity_id
_entity_poly.type
_entity_poly.pdbx_seq_one_letter_code
_entity_poly.pdbx_strand_id
1 'polypeptide(L)' 'MAFVEGSKVKIGANGGSEFVVIEVEHNGDPGVVLIKPVIDAGYEFPMRVADLVLIDDHPETA' A
#
# COMPACT_ATOMS: atom_id res chain seq x y z
N MET A 1 -10.88 7.84 -0.92
CA MET A 1 -9.68 7.01 -1.17
C MET A 1 -9.80 5.73 -0.35
N ALA A 2 -9.45 4.56 -0.90
CA ALA A 2 -9.44 3.30 -0.16
C ALA A 2 -8.13 3.07 0.63
N PHE A 3 -7.08 3.83 0.32
CA PHE A 3 -5.76 3.74 0.98
C PHE A 3 -5.34 5.12 1.49
N VAL A 4 -4.58 5.13 2.58
CA VAL A 4 -3.95 6.33 3.15
C VAL A 4 -2.46 6.09 3.30
N GLU A 5 -1.67 7.17 3.42
CA GLU A 5 -0.26 7.04 3.77
C GLU A 5 -0.11 6.33 5.13
N GLY A 6 0.81 5.38 5.20
CA GLY A 6 0.99 4.48 6.33
C GLY A 6 0.17 3.19 6.28
N SER A 7 -0.80 3.06 5.35
CA SER A 7 -1.56 1.82 5.19
C SER A 7 -0.65 0.65 4.81
N LYS A 8 -0.81 -0.49 5.49
CA LYS A 8 -0.16 -1.74 5.13
C LYS A 8 -0.95 -2.46 4.05
N VAL A 9 -0.28 -2.84 2.97
CA VAL A 9 -0.88 -3.43 1.77
C VAL A 9 -0.07 -4.61 1.26
N LYS A 10 -0.76 -5.56 0.63
CA LYS A 10 -0.21 -6.73 -0.08
C LYS A 10 -0.50 -6.56 -1.57
N ILE A 11 0.39 -7.06 -2.42
CA ILE A 11 0.16 -7.09 -3.87
C ILE A 11 -0.57 -8.39 -4.20
N GLY A 12 -1.84 -8.29 -4.57
CA GLY A 12 -2.72 -9.43 -4.84
C GLY A 12 -3.03 -10.31 -3.62
N ALA A 13 -3.94 -11.28 -3.79
CA ALA A 13 -4.40 -12.17 -2.71
C ALA A 13 -3.34 -13.20 -2.25
N ASN A 14 -2.35 -13.49 -3.09
CA ASN A 14 -1.28 -14.47 -2.82
C ASN A 14 0.08 -13.80 -2.59
N GLY A 15 0.14 -12.48 -2.50
CA GLY A 15 1.38 -11.75 -2.25
C GLY A 15 1.95 -12.11 -0.89
N GLY A 16 3.15 -12.71 -0.88
CA GLY A 16 3.86 -13.04 0.36
C GLY A 16 4.50 -11.84 1.06
N SER A 17 4.69 -10.73 0.34
CA SER A 17 5.40 -9.55 0.83
C SER A 17 4.44 -8.46 1.29
N GLU A 18 4.77 -7.82 2.42
CA GLU A 18 4.03 -6.69 2.97
C GLU A 18 4.70 -5.38 2.55
N PHE A 19 3.86 -4.41 2.22
CA PHE A 19 4.26 -3.08 1.80
C PHE A 19 3.52 -2.03 2.63
N VAL A 20 4.07 -0.82 2.66
CA VAL A 20 3.44 0.36 3.25
C VAL A 20 3.24 1.39 2.16
N VAL A 21 2.07 2.01 2.13
CA VAL A 21 1.78 3.18 1.28
C VAL A 21 2.53 4.37 1.84
N ILE A 22 3.33 5.04 1.02
CA ILE A 22 4.11 6.22 1.43
C ILE A 22 3.67 7.49 0.70
N GLU A 23 2.93 7.36 -0.40
CA GLU A 23 2.34 8.48 -1.13
C GLU A 23 1.03 7.99 -1.79
N VAL A 24 -0.04 8.78 -1.63
CA VAL A 24 -1.29 8.59 -2.37
C VAL A 24 -1.38 9.57 -3.54
N GLU A 25 -2.14 9.21 -4.58
CA GLU A 25 -2.27 10.04 -5.79
C GLU A 25 -0.94 10.31 -6.49
N HIS A 26 -0.11 9.28 -6.63
CA HIS A 26 1.23 9.46 -7.16
C HIS A 26 1.21 10.05 -8.58
N ASN A 27 1.95 11.14 -8.79
CA ASN A 27 1.92 11.97 -10.02
C ASN A 27 0.53 12.53 -10.39
N GLY A 28 -0.37 12.70 -9.42
CA GLY A 28 -1.73 13.19 -9.65
C GLY A 28 -2.70 12.14 -10.20
N ASP A 29 -2.32 10.86 -10.22
CA ASP A 29 -3.23 9.75 -10.59
C ASP A 29 -3.81 9.11 -9.31
N PRO A 30 -5.12 9.30 -9.01
CA PRO A 30 -5.75 8.72 -7.82
C PRO A 30 -5.84 7.19 -7.84
N GLY A 31 -5.55 6.55 -8.97
CA GLY A 31 -5.46 5.10 -9.12
C GLY A 31 -4.05 4.54 -8.88
N VAL A 32 -3.05 5.37 -8.57
CA VAL A 32 -1.67 4.96 -8.32
C VAL A 32 -1.22 5.46 -6.94
N VAL A 33 -0.54 4.58 -6.21
CA VAL A 33 0.11 4.88 -4.93
C VAL A 33 1.59 4.50 -5.01
N LEU A 34 2.43 5.17 -4.22
CA LEU A 34 3.82 4.75 -4.04
C LEU A 34 3.89 3.85 -2.81
N ILE A 35 4.49 2.66 -2.98
CA ILE A 35 4.62 1.69 -1.89
C ILE A 35 6.08 1.32 -1.64
N LYS A 36 6.35 0.90 -0.41
CA LYS A 36 7.67 0.46 0.06
C LYS A 36 7.57 -0.87 0.79
N PRO A 37 8.48 -1.84 0.57
CA PRO A 37 8.47 -3.08 1.34
C PRO A 37 8.74 -2.82 2.84
N VAL A 38 8.03 -3.53 3.71
CA VAL A 38 8.17 -3.39 5.17
C VAL A 38 9.47 -4.02 5.68
N ILE A 39 9.85 -5.17 5.11
CA ILE A 39 11.00 -5.98 5.59
C ILE A 39 12.31 -5.60 4.89
N ASP A 40 12.24 -5.14 3.64
CA ASP A 40 13.41 -4.83 2.82
C ASP A 40 13.29 -3.42 2.26
N ALA A 41 13.82 -2.43 2.99
CA ALA A 41 13.60 -1.00 2.78
C ALA A 41 14.26 -0.43 1.50
N GLY A 42 14.66 -1.28 0.55
CA GLY A 42 15.60 -0.94 -0.52
C GLY A 42 15.03 -0.15 -1.70
N TYR A 43 13.74 -0.29 -2.01
CA TYR A 43 13.16 0.35 -3.21
C TYR A 43 11.68 0.66 -3.06
N GLU A 44 11.33 1.87 -3.48
CA GLU A 44 9.97 2.39 -3.55
C GLU A 44 9.50 2.27 -5.00
N PHE A 45 8.27 1.82 -5.22
CA PHE A 45 7.75 1.66 -6.57
C PHE A 45 6.26 1.99 -6.64
N PRO A 46 5.81 2.58 -7.76
CA PRO A 46 4.40 2.91 -7.95
C PRO A 46 3.59 1.63 -8.22
N MET A 47 2.40 1.56 -7.63
CA MET A 47 1.49 0.43 -7.78
C MET A 47 0.06 0.91 -8.01
N ARG A 48 -0.70 0.17 -8.81
CA ARG A 48 -2.13 0.42 -9.01
C ARG A 48 -2.91 0.03 -7.76
N VAL A 49 -3.78 0.94 -7.32
CA VAL A 49 -4.74 0.73 -6.22
C VAL A 49 -5.55 -0.55 -6.42
N ALA A 50 -5.90 -0.90 -7.66
CA ALA A 50 -6.70 -2.08 -7.99
C ALA A 50 -5.98 -3.42 -7.74
N ASP A 51 -4.64 -3.42 -7.73
CA ASP A 51 -3.83 -4.62 -7.51
C ASP A 51 -3.43 -4.79 -6.02
N LEU A 52 -3.75 -3.80 -5.20
CA LEU A 52 -3.43 -3.78 -3.78
C LEU A 52 -4.58 -4.32 -2.95
N VAL A 53 -4.20 -5.11 -1.94
CA VAL A 53 -5.10 -5.63 -0.91
C VAL A 53 -4.67 -5.03 0.41
N LEU A 54 -5.59 -4.38 1.12
CA LEU A 54 -5.34 -3.87 2.46
C LEU A 54 -5.05 -5.05 3.40
N ILE A 55 -3.91 -5.03 4.09
CA ILE A 55 -3.59 -5.99 5.14
C ILE A 55 -4.13 -5.40 6.43
N ASP A 56 -5.45 -5.37 6.56
CA ASP A 56 -6.20 -5.03 7.77
C ASP A 56 -5.59 -3.88 8.62
N ASP A 57 -6.15 -2.68 8.44
CA ASP A 57 -6.08 -1.64 9.45
C ASP A 57 -6.76 -2.22 10.68
N HIS A 58 -6.01 -2.57 11.73
CA HIS A 58 -6.61 -3.00 12.99
C HIS A 58 -7.64 -1.93 13.34
N PRO A 59 -8.96 -2.23 13.41
CA PRO A 59 -9.88 -1.28 13.97
C PRO A 59 -9.41 -1.16 15.42
N GLU A 60 -8.72 -0.07 15.76
CA GLU A 60 -8.56 0.29 17.16
C GLU A 60 -9.98 0.43 17.71
N THR A 61 -10.44 -0.65 18.31
CA THR A 61 -11.76 -0.78 18.85
C THR A 61 -11.61 -0.36 20.30
N ALA A 62 -12.07 0.85 20.58
CA ALA A 62 -12.49 1.38 21.89
C ALA A 62 -11.42 1.73 22.94
#